data_AF-A0A6N7BIK5-F1
#
_entry.id   AF-A0A6N7BIK5-F1
#
_cell.length_a   1.000
_cell.length_b   1.000
_cell.length_c   1.000
_cell.angle_alpha   90.00
_cell.angle_beta   90.00
_cell.angle_gamma   90.00
#
_symmetry.space_group_name_H-M   'P 1'
#
loop_
_entity.id
_entity.type
_entity.pdbx_description
1 polymer ?
#
loop_
_entity_poly.entity_id
_entity_poly.type
_entity_poly.pdbx_seq_one_letter_code
_entity_poly.pdbx_strand_id
1 'polypeptide(L)'
;MEKGTKGNITGNQLEVAVQTVLANKGFAIENYRKWNKMPDAFGDELLLKNAPFNTIYKHKGNTEFLLISKKYKLNMRIECKWQQVAGSVDEKLPYLYLNTIEAMPEKEIMILIDGKGWKAGAIEWLKEAVSSKKYTTSENQNKSIKIFSLTEFFEWANNIFV
;
A
#
# COMPACT_ATOMS: atom_id res chain seq x y z
N MET A 1 -15.08 27.03 5.07
CA MET A 1 -13.95 26.09 5.28
C MET A 1 -14.37 24.61 5.20
N GLU A 2 -15.49 24.26 4.54
CA GLU A 2 -16.04 22.88 4.56
C GLU A 2 -15.61 21.97 3.39
N LYS A 3 -14.97 22.50 2.34
CA LYS A 3 -14.56 21.70 1.17
C LYS A 3 -13.36 20.77 1.43
N GLY A 4 -12.55 21.03 2.46
CA GLY A 4 -11.38 20.21 2.79
C GLY A 4 -11.71 18.96 3.63
N THR A 5 -12.72 19.04 4.50
CA THR A 5 -13.01 17.99 5.48
C THR A 5 -13.69 16.78 4.86
N LYS A 6 -14.65 16.98 3.94
CA LYS A 6 -15.30 15.87 3.20
C LYS A 6 -14.34 15.11 2.29
N GLY A 7 -13.40 15.80 1.63
CA GLY A 7 -12.39 15.18 0.77
C GLY A 7 -11.43 14.25 1.53
N ASN A 8 -11.04 14.64 2.76
CA ASN A 8 -10.19 13.81 3.63
C ASN A 8 -10.92 12.58 4.19
N ILE A 9 -12.22 12.69 4.48
CA ILE A 9 -13.03 11.56 4.98
C ILE A 9 -13.27 10.49 3.89
N THR A 10 -13.37 10.90 2.62
CA THR A 10 -13.48 9.94 1.51
C THR A 10 -12.13 9.40 1.04
N GLY A 11 -11.04 10.16 1.23
CA GLY A 11 -9.71 9.80 0.76
C GLY A 11 -9.10 8.59 1.47
N ASN A 12 -9.46 8.36 2.73
CA ASN A 12 -8.89 7.29 3.56
C ASN A 12 -9.72 6.00 3.60
N GLN A 13 -10.76 5.86 2.76
CA GLN A 13 -11.68 4.72 2.83
C GLN A 13 -10.97 3.37 2.63
N LEU A 14 -10.00 3.33 1.73
CA LEU A 14 -9.18 2.13 1.51
C LEU A 14 -8.34 1.79 2.74
N GLU A 15 -7.73 2.78 3.39
CA GLU A 15 -6.94 2.58 4.61
C GLU A 15 -7.81 2.08 5.78
N VAL A 16 -9.03 2.61 5.91
CA VAL A 16 -10.00 2.16 6.92
C VAL A 16 -10.42 0.71 6.64
N ALA A 17 -10.67 0.36 5.37
CA ALA A 17 -11.04 -0.99 4.99
C ALA A 17 -9.92 -2.01 5.27
N VAL A 18 -8.68 -1.68 4.90
CA VAL A 18 -7.49 -2.52 5.18
C VAL A 18 -7.34 -2.78 6.67
N GLN A 19 -7.40 -1.72 7.49
CA GLN A 19 -7.35 -1.83 8.95
C GLN A 19 -8.47 -2.71 9.49
N THR A 20 -9.71 -2.47 9.06
CA THR A 20 -10.88 -3.22 9.56
C THR A 20 -10.77 -4.71 9.24
N VAL A 21 -10.41 -5.05 8.00
CA VAL A 21 -10.26 -6.45 7.58
C VAL A 21 -9.15 -7.14 8.37
N LEU A 22 -7.97 -6.52 8.46
CA LEU A 22 -6.84 -7.15 9.14
C LEU A 22 -7.02 -7.24 10.65
N ALA A 23 -7.64 -6.24 11.30
CA ALA A 23 -8.03 -6.33 12.70
C ALA A 23 -8.98 -7.51 12.94
N ASN A 24 -9.99 -7.70 12.08
CA ASN A 24 -10.92 -8.83 12.17
C ASN A 24 -10.24 -10.19 11.92
N LYS A 25 -9.08 -10.19 11.25
CA LYS A 25 -8.23 -11.38 11.05
C LYS A 25 -7.19 -11.57 12.16
N GLY A 26 -7.25 -10.77 13.23
CA GLY A 26 -6.40 -10.91 14.42
C GLY A 26 -5.08 -10.14 14.36
N PHE A 27 -4.88 -9.27 13.37
CA PHE A 27 -3.67 -8.44 13.30
C PHE A 27 -3.77 -7.27 14.26
N ALA A 28 -2.70 -7.04 15.03
CA ALA A 28 -2.59 -5.83 15.84
C ALA A 28 -2.20 -4.63 14.96
N ILE A 29 -2.99 -3.56 15.05
CA ILE A 29 -2.73 -2.31 14.30
C ILE A 29 -1.95 -1.37 15.19
N GLU A 30 -0.79 -0.92 14.74
CA GLU A 30 0.06 -0.02 15.51
C GLU A 30 0.86 0.94 14.62
N ASN A 31 1.36 2.05 15.15
CA ASN A 31 2.31 2.88 14.40
C ASN A 31 3.70 2.24 14.36
N TYR A 32 4.34 2.25 13.18
CA TYR A 32 5.71 1.75 13.00
C TYR A 32 6.67 2.35 14.04
N ARG A 33 6.58 3.66 14.28
CA ARG A 33 7.45 4.35 15.25
C ARG A 33 7.33 3.79 16.67
N LYS A 34 6.13 3.38 17.09
CA LYS A 34 5.91 2.80 18.42
C LYS A 34 6.47 1.38 18.47
N TRP A 35 6.14 0.56 17.47
CA TRP A 35 6.71 -0.78 17.31
C TRP A 35 8.24 -0.78 17.31
N ASN A 36 8.87 0.10 16.51
CA ASN A 36 10.34 0.18 16.39
C ASN A 36 11.04 0.59 17.70
N LYS A 37 10.35 1.18 18.67
CA LYS A 37 10.93 1.53 19.98
C LYS A 37 10.85 0.37 20.99
N MET A 38 9.90 -0.54 20.82
CA MET A 38 9.61 -1.63 21.76
C MET A 38 9.07 -2.84 20.99
N PRO A 39 9.87 -3.45 20.08
CA PRO A 39 9.38 -4.51 19.19
C PRO A 39 8.89 -5.73 19.98
N ASP A 40 9.54 -6.06 21.10
CA ASP A 40 9.21 -7.21 21.95
C ASP A 40 7.88 -7.07 22.70
N ALA A 41 7.27 -5.87 22.70
CA ALA A 41 5.97 -5.62 23.31
C ALA A 41 4.79 -6.02 22.40
N PHE A 42 5.06 -6.44 21.16
CA PHE A 42 4.05 -6.77 20.16
C PHE A 42 4.18 -8.22 19.70
N GLY A 43 3.06 -8.78 19.23
CA GLY A 43 3.05 -10.10 18.60
C GLY A 43 3.63 -10.10 17.19
N ASP A 44 3.62 -11.26 16.56
CA ASP A 44 4.20 -11.49 15.23
C ASP A 44 3.23 -11.15 14.06
N GLU A 45 1.99 -10.75 14.36
CA GLU A 45 0.92 -10.47 13.39
C GLU A 45 0.51 -9.00 13.47
N LEU A 46 1.13 -8.17 12.62
CA LEU A 46 1.09 -6.71 12.73
C LEU A 46 0.69 -6.04 11.42
N LEU A 47 -0.16 -5.02 11.55
CA LEU A 47 -0.36 -4.00 10.53
C LEU A 47 0.22 -2.68 11.05
N LEU A 48 1.45 -2.38 10.62
CA LEU A 48 2.16 -1.18 11.04
C LEU A 48 1.84 0.01 10.15
N LYS A 49 1.35 1.10 10.73
CA LYS A 49 1.05 2.35 10.05
C LYS A 49 2.28 3.23 9.89
N ASN A 50 2.31 4.01 8.82
CA ASN A 50 3.35 5.03 8.57
C ASN A 50 4.76 4.42 8.56
N ALA A 51 4.95 3.31 7.84
CA ALA A 51 6.25 2.65 7.77
C ALA A 51 7.24 3.48 6.94
N PRO A 52 8.39 3.89 7.49
CA PRO A 52 9.30 4.82 6.81
C PRO A 52 10.06 4.15 5.68
N PHE A 53 10.48 4.95 4.70
CA PHE A 53 11.49 4.62 3.69
C PHE A 53 12.15 5.91 3.17
N ASN A 54 13.26 5.78 2.44
CA ASN A 54 13.84 6.91 1.70
C ASN A 54 13.29 6.83 0.27
N THR A 55 12.68 7.91 -0.22
CA THR A 55 12.07 7.92 -1.56
C THR A 55 13.13 7.98 -2.65
N ILE A 56 12.72 7.79 -3.91
CA ILE A 56 13.59 7.98 -5.10
C ILE A 56 14.18 9.41 -5.19
N TYR A 57 13.59 10.38 -4.49
CA TYR A 57 14.10 11.75 -4.41
C TYR A 57 14.98 11.99 -3.18
N LYS A 58 15.40 10.92 -2.49
CA LYS A 58 16.35 10.95 -1.36
C LYS A 58 15.87 11.73 -0.12
N HIS A 59 14.56 11.88 0.05
CA HIS A 59 13.96 12.41 1.29
C HIS A 59 13.17 11.33 2.03
N LYS A 60 12.77 11.61 3.27
CA LYS A 60 11.98 10.69 4.09
C LYS A 60 10.53 10.63 3.60
N GLY A 61 10.06 9.43 3.32
CA GLY A 61 8.66 9.13 3.03
C GLY A 61 8.14 8.06 3.98
N ASN A 62 6.83 7.86 3.96
CA ASN A 62 6.15 6.80 4.69
C ASN A 62 5.16 6.13 3.75
N THR A 63 5.06 4.81 3.82
CA THR A 63 3.95 4.08 3.21
C THR A 63 2.79 4.00 4.21
N GLU A 64 1.57 3.85 3.72
CA GLU A 64 0.39 3.79 4.57
C GLU A 64 0.52 2.62 5.55
N PHE A 65 0.88 1.43 5.05
CA PHE A 65 1.09 0.26 5.90
C PHE A 65 2.32 -0.59 5.55
N LEU A 66 2.76 -1.34 6.56
CA LEU A 66 3.63 -2.51 6.49
C LEU A 66 2.95 -3.67 7.21
N LEU A 67 2.59 -4.70 6.47
CA LEU A 67 1.98 -5.93 6.95
C LEU A 67 3.08 -6.96 7.26
N ILE A 68 3.16 -7.37 8.52
CA ILE A 68 4.08 -8.40 8.99
C ILE A 68 3.26 -9.56 9.53
N SER A 69 3.57 -10.76 9.06
CA SER A 69 3.00 -12.00 9.58
C SER A 69 4.04 -13.10 9.60
N LYS A 70 4.25 -13.69 10.77
CA LYS A 70 5.06 -14.90 10.87
C LYS A 70 4.26 -16.14 10.49
N LYS A 71 2.99 -16.21 10.92
CA LYS A 71 2.09 -17.34 10.59
C LYS A 71 1.97 -17.54 9.08
N TYR A 72 1.81 -16.46 8.34
CA TYR A 72 1.59 -16.48 6.89
C TYR A 72 2.85 -16.13 6.08
N LYS A 73 4.00 -15.94 6.74
CA LYS A 73 5.28 -15.57 6.12
C LYS A 73 5.20 -14.32 5.24
N LEU A 74 4.48 -13.30 5.70
CA LEU A 74 4.31 -12.03 4.99
C LEU A 74 5.21 -10.95 5.56
N ASN A 75 5.83 -10.20 4.67
CA ASN A 75 6.46 -8.92 4.96
C ASN A 75 6.25 -8.01 3.74
N MET A 76 5.13 -7.28 3.76
CA MET A 76 4.57 -6.64 2.58
C MET A 76 4.18 -5.19 2.87
N ARG A 77 4.56 -4.25 2.00
CA ARG A 77 4.01 -2.89 2.05
C ARG A 77 2.66 -2.81 1.38
N ILE A 78 1.77 -2.00 1.92
CA ILE A 78 0.46 -1.72 1.32
C ILE A 78 0.34 -0.21 1.10
N GLU A 79 0.07 0.16 -0.15
CA GLU A 79 -0.16 1.51 -0.59
C GLU A 79 -1.62 1.66 -1.02
N CYS A 80 -2.32 2.66 -0.48
CA CYS A 80 -3.73 2.90 -0.78
C CYS A 80 -3.87 4.13 -1.67
N LYS A 81 -4.63 4.03 -2.77
CA LYS A 81 -4.90 5.15 -3.67
C LYS A 81 -6.38 5.12 -4.10
N TRP A 82 -7.14 6.11 -3.65
CA TRP A 82 -8.54 6.28 -3.98
C TRP A 82 -8.76 7.56 -4.80
N GLN A 83 -9.56 7.47 -5.86
CA GLN A 83 -9.96 8.63 -6.64
C GLN A 83 -11.43 8.55 -7.07
N GLN A 84 -12.32 9.29 -6.39
CA GLN A 84 -13.75 9.32 -6.71
C GLN A 84 -14.09 10.22 -7.90
N VAL A 85 -13.38 11.34 -8.05
CA VAL A 85 -13.61 12.35 -9.09
C VAL A 85 -12.33 12.63 -9.87
N ALA A 86 -12.48 13.13 -11.10
CA ALA A 86 -11.33 13.54 -11.92
C ALA A 86 -10.46 14.56 -11.16
N GLY A 87 -9.14 14.40 -11.29
CA GLY A 87 -8.14 15.13 -10.53
C GLY A 87 -6.74 14.81 -11.04
N SER A 88 -5.72 15.07 -10.22
CA SER A 88 -4.31 14.81 -10.54
C SER A 88 -3.68 13.69 -9.71
N VAL A 89 -4.50 12.85 -9.04
CA VAL A 89 -3.96 11.73 -8.26
C VAL A 89 -3.31 10.69 -9.18
N ASP A 90 -3.85 10.49 -10.39
CA ASP A 90 -3.27 9.67 -11.45
C ASP A 90 -1.83 10.06 -11.83
N GLU A 91 -1.50 11.36 -11.80
CA GLU A 91 -0.16 11.86 -12.14
C GLU A 91 0.92 11.39 -11.15
N LYS A 92 0.50 10.90 -9.98
CA LYS A 92 1.39 10.37 -8.95
C LYS A 92 1.64 8.86 -9.09
N LEU A 93 0.92 8.15 -9.96
CA LEU A 93 1.10 6.71 -10.13
C LEU A 93 2.51 6.32 -10.61
N PRO A 94 3.17 7.07 -11.52
CA PRO A 94 4.56 6.78 -11.86
C PRO A 94 5.52 6.96 -10.70
N TYR A 95 5.32 8.01 -9.89
CA TYR A 95 6.11 8.23 -8.68
C TYR A 95 5.92 7.08 -7.68
N LEU A 96 4.68 6.65 -7.45
CA LEU A 96 4.38 5.49 -6.61
C LEU A 96 5.11 4.25 -7.13
N TYR A 97 4.92 3.91 -8.41
CA TYR A 97 5.53 2.75 -9.05
C TYR A 97 7.06 2.75 -8.90
N LEU A 98 7.73 3.85 -9.26
CA LEU A 98 9.19 3.96 -9.14
C LEU A 98 9.65 3.81 -7.69
N ASN A 99 8.93 4.35 -6.70
CA ASN A 99 9.26 4.09 -5.30
C ASN A 99 9.08 2.61 -4.92
N THR A 100 8.07 1.92 -5.43
CA THR A 100 7.89 0.48 -5.15
C THR A 100 9.05 -0.37 -5.68
N ILE A 101 9.57 -0.05 -6.87
CA ILE A 101 10.63 -0.84 -7.50
C ILE A 101 12.03 -0.44 -7.03
N GLU A 102 12.30 0.84 -6.75
CA GLU A 102 13.66 1.33 -6.43
C GLU A 102 13.90 1.60 -4.94
N ALA A 103 12.87 2.04 -4.21
CA ALA A 103 13.09 2.75 -2.94
C ALA A 103 12.52 2.02 -1.71
N MET A 104 11.38 1.36 -1.86
CA MET A 104 10.77 0.59 -0.77
C MET A 104 11.63 -0.63 -0.43
N PRO A 105 11.95 -0.91 0.84
CA PRO A 105 12.82 -2.03 1.21
C PRO A 105 12.23 -3.41 0.92
N GLU A 106 10.94 -3.60 1.20
CA GLU A 106 10.25 -4.89 1.15
C GLU A 106 10.07 -5.38 -0.28
N LYS A 107 10.22 -6.68 -0.50
CA LYS A 107 10.10 -7.29 -1.83
C LYS A 107 8.66 -7.41 -2.30
N GLU A 108 7.74 -7.59 -1.37
CA GLU A 108 6.31 -7.71 -1.65
C GLU A 108 5.63 -6.36 -1.41
N ILE A 109 4.89 -5.90 -2.41
CA ILE A 109 4.12 -4.66 -2.34
C ILE A 109 2.72 -4.93 -2.87
N MET A 110 1.72 -4.42 -2.16
CA MET A 110 0.35 -4.33 -2.62
C MET A 110 0.00 -2.86 -2.85
N ILE A 111 -0.52 -2.56 -4.04
CA ILE A 111 -1.13 -1.27 -4.36
C ILE A 111 -2.63 -1.52 -4.41
N LEU A 112 -3.35 -0.99 -3.42
CA LEU A 112 -4.81 -0.98 -3.38
C LEU A 112 -5.29 0.29 -4.10
N ILE A 113 -5.92 0.13 -5.26
CA ILE A 113 -6.34 1.22 -6.14
C ILE A 113 -7.82 1.05 -6.53
N ASP A 114 -8.63 2.08 -6.25
CA ASP A 114 -10.07 2.02 -6.51
C ASP A 114 -10.68 3.43 -6.74
N GLY A 115 -11.96 3.48 -7.08
CA GLY A 115 -12.70 4.69 -7.44
C GLY A 115 -12.86 4.87 -8.96
N LYS A 116 -13.78 5.75 -9.36
CA LYS A 116 -14.16 5.98 -10.77
C LYS A 116 -13.55 7.23 -11.39
N GLY A 117 -12.77 8.00 -10.62
CA GLY A 117 -12.25 9.30 -11.03
C GLY A 117 -10.91 9.27 -11.77
N TRP A 118 -10.35 8.08 -12.02
CA TRP A 118 -9.07 7.93 -12.72
C TRP A 118 -9.19 8.37 -14.19
N LYS A 119 -8.17 9.08 -14.68
CA LYS A 119 -8.08 9.37 -16.12
C LYS A 119 -7.96 8.06 -16.91
N ALA A 120 -8.50 8.07 -18.13
CA ALA A 120 -8.40 6.93 -19.03
C ALA A 120 -6.93 6.51 -19.22
N GLY A 121 -6.67 5.21 -19.17
CA GLY A 121 -5.33 4.63 -19.30
C GLY A 121 -4.46 4.68 -18.04
N ALA A 122 -4.81 5.41 -16.97
CA ALA A 122 -3.94 5.54 -15.79
C ALA A 122 -3.75 4.20 -15.04
N ILE A 123 -4.85 3.49 -14.78
CA ILE A 123 -4.81 2.16 -14.13
C ILE A 123 -4.19 1.12 -15.08
N GLU A 124 -4.51 1.19 -16.37
CA GLU A 124 -3.97 0.28 -17.39
C GLU A 124 -2.45 0.42 -17.49
N TRP A 125 -1.94 1.65 -17.56
CA TRP A 125 -0.51 1.94 -17.54
C TRP A 125 0.17 1.35 -16.31
N LEU A 126 -0.43 1.47 -15.12
CA LEU A 126 0.15 0.90 -13.89
C LEU A 126 0.20 -0.63 -13.95
N LYS A 127 -0.89 -1.27 -14.42
CA LYS A 127 -0.96 -2.73 -14.61
C LYS A 127 0.05 -3.22 -15.64
N GLU A 128 0.22 -2.51 -16.74
CA GLU A 128 1.22 -2.80 -17.76
C GLU A 128 2.64 -2.61 -17.21
N ALA A 129 2.91 -1.53 -16.47
CA ALA A 129 4.20 -1.27 -15.86
C ALA A 129 4.61 -2.39 -14.88
N VAL A 130 3.68 -2.83 -14.03
CA VAL A 130 3.91 -3.95 -13.11
C VAL A 130 4.12 -5.27 -13.85
N SER A 131 3.26 -5.63 -14.81
CA SER A 131 3.33 -6.91 -15.51
C SER A 131 4.55 -7.03 -16.44
N SER A 132 4.92 -5.96 -17.13
CA SER A 132 6.13 -5.89 -17.98
C SER A 132 7.42 -5.64 -17.18
N LYS A 133 7.31 -5.43 -15.86
CA LYS A 133 8.42 -5.01 -14.98
C LYS A 133 9.18 -3.80 -15.55
N LYS A 134 8.42 -2.82 -16.03
CA LYS A 134 8.95 -1.62 -16.69
C LYS A 134 9.97 -0.90 -15.79
N TYR A 135 11.08 -0.44 -16.36
CA TYR A 135 12.16 0.24 -15.62
C TYR A 135 12.88 -0.59 -14.54
N THR A 136 12.60 -1.89 -14.41
CA THR A 136 13.38 -2.75 -13.52
C THR A 136 14.74 -3.11 -14.12
N THR A 137 15.69 -3.39 -13.24
CA THR A 137 17.04 -3.88 -13.54
C THR A 137 17.25 -5.26 -12.90
N SER A 138 18.41 -5.87 -13.12
CA SER A 138 18.78 -7.12 -12.46
C SER A 138 18.75 -7.03 -10.93
N GLU A 139 18.89 -5.82 -10.36
CA GLU A 139 18.93 -5.58 -8.91
C GLU A 139 17.54 -5.57 -8.28
N ASN A 140 16.52 -5.06 -8.97
CA ASN A 140 15.17 -4.88 -8.43
C ASN A 140 14.08 -5.71 -9.13
N GLN A 141 14.42 -6.50 -10.15
CA GLN A 141 13.49 -7.40 -10.84
C GLN A 141 12.82 -8.46 -9.93
N ASN A 142 13.33 -8.65 -8.71
CA ASN A 142 12.76 -9.59 -7.72
C ASN A 142 11.59 -9.00 -6.92
N LYS A 143 11.23 -7.72 -7.13
CA LYS A 143 10.04 -7.12 -6.56
C LYS A 143 8.78 -7.81 -7.08
N SER A 144 7.86 -8.11 -6.17
CA SER A 144 6.53 -8.66 -6.46
C SER A 144 5.49 -7.61 -6.09
N ILE A 145 4.82 -7.05 -7.10
CA ILE A 145 3.83 -5.99 -6.92
C ILE A 145 2.46 -6.55 -7.30
N LYS A 146 1.50 -6.46 -6.38
CA LYS A 146 0.09 -6.81 -6.59
C LYS A 146 -0.71 -5.52 -6.71
N ILE A 147 -1.55 -5.42 -7.74
CA ILE A 147 -2.48 -4.29 -7.89
C ILE A 147 -3.88 -4.83 -7.67
N PHE A 148 -4.55 -4.39 -6.62
CA PHE A 148 -5.90 -4.83 -6.26
C PHE A 148 -6.87 -3.65 -6.21
N SER A 149 -8.10 -3.92 -6.60
CA SER A 149 -9.30 -3.19 -6.17
C SER A 149 -9.68 -3.58 -4.73
N LEU A 150 -10.63 -2.86 -4.12
CA LEU A 150 -11.12 -3.20 -2.79
C LEU A 150 -11.74 -4.61 -2.75
N THR A 151 -12.41 -5.01 -3.82
CA THR A 151 -13.02 -6.35 -3.94
C THR A 151 -11.95 -7.44 -3.97
N GLU A 152 -10.94 -7.29 -4.82
CA GLU A 152 -9.81 -8.25 -4.92
C GLU A 152 -9.03 -8.35 -3.60
N PHE A 153 -8.91 -7.24 -2.85
CA PHE A 153 -8.31 -7.26 -1.52
C PHE A 153 -9.11 -8.10 -0.52
N PHE A 154 -10.45 -8.01 -0.52
CA PHE A 154 -11.29 -8.82 0.36
C PHE A 154 -11.17 -10.31 0.04
N GLU A 155 -11.21 -10.67 -1.25
CA GLU A 155 -11.02 -12.05 -1.70
C GLU A 155 -9.66 -12.59 -1.29
N TRP A 156 -8.59 -11.82 -1.52
CA TRP A 156 -7.24 -12.17 -1.10
C TRP A 156 -7.15 -12.38 0.41
N ALA A 157 -7.64 -11.44 1.21
CA ALA A 157 -7.56 -11.51 2.66
C ALA A 157 -8.34 -12.72 3.22
N ASN A 158 -9.48 -13.06 2.63
CA ASN A 158 -10.26 -14.23 3.03
C ASN A 158 -9.59 -15.56 2.68
N ASN A 159 -8.88 -15.60 1.56
CA ASN A 159 -8.18 -16.81 1.12
C ASN A 159 -6.86 -17.04 1.87
N ILE A 160 -6.16 -15.97 2.27
CA ILE A 160 -4.87 -16.08 2.96
C ILE A 160 -5.04 -16.24 4.48
N PHE A 161 -5.97 -15.51 5.09
CA PHE A 161 -6.12 -15.47 6.54
C PHE A 161 -7.28 -16.35 7.01
N VAL A 162 -6.91 -17.58 7.38
CA VAL A 162 -7.80 -18.63 7.90
C VAL A 162 -7.35 -19.06 9.30
#